data_AF-A0A8T4R1E6-F1
#
_entry.id   AF-A0A8T4R1E6-F1
#
_cell.length_a   1.000
_cell.length_b   1.000
_cell.length_c   1.000
_cell.angle_alpha   90.00
_cell.angle_beta   90.00
_cell.angle_gamma   90.00
#
_symmetry.space_group_name_H-M   'P 1'
#
loop_
_entity.id
_entity.type
_entity.pdbx_description
1 polymer ?
#
loop_
_entity_poly.entity_id
_entity_poly.type
_entity_poly.pdbx_seq_one_letter_code
_entity_poly.pdbx_strand_id
1 'polypeptide(L)'
;MAIKKKGIFFTLISLLFVTLIVISFTTQDFVTLNEHVQYLESGYIPQSISESAYLALEALAVRINITQVPFADEDAFSQAFEEVMLYGTYQGQDIDVLNQRRIMTNNTLIYDLARLENLSASFLNLPTTFNYSTPLRAAVFQDNSTGPYSAAVNISLGFKVNASSVVITRSTRFTALLTFDNLTDPNYLLSTNGRVSRTFKAANQTNWNLATTQDFIAKKKYRYLPQSPTFLGRFYTGGLADNSSCCGVESLIDADVIAEVGHTNESYADCAFFGGGCYTSGILYRVTGISNEPSYPFRLDSSRVLETAYNLSDYATPDPS
;
A
#
# COMPACT_ATOMS: atom_id res chain seq x y z
N MET A 1 -22.15 -11.10 -78.31
CA MET A 1 -21.54 -11.88 -77.20
C MET A 1 -20.97 -10.96 -76.10
N ALA A 2 -21.74 -9.94 -75.66
CA ALA A 2 -21.28 -8.92 -74.69
C ALA A 2 -21.86 -9.12 -73.26
N ILE A 3 -22.85 -10.00 -73.12
CA ILE A 3 -23.54 -10.26 -71.84
C ILE A 3 -22.65 -11.06 -70.87
N LYS A 4 -21.76 -11.93 -71.37
CA LYS A 4 -20.84 -12.72 -70.52
C LYS A 4 -19.75 -11.89 -69.82
N LYS A 5 -19.36 -10.73 -70.36
CA LYS A 5 -18.31 -9.86 -69.76
C LYS A 5 -18.83 -9.01 -68.60
N LYS A 6 -20.12 -8.65 -68.61
CA LYS A 6 -20.75 -7.85 -67.54
C LYS A 6 -20.92 -8.67 -66.26
N GLY A 7 -21.25 -9.95 -66.37
CA GLY A 7 -21.39 -10.84 -65.20
C GLY A 7 -20.10 -10.94 -64.37
N ILE A 8 -18.95 -11.13 -65.04
CA ILE A 8 -17.64 -11.23 -64.39
C ILE A 8 -17.30 -9.96 -63.60
N PHE A 9 -17.59 -8.78 -64.15
CA PHE A 9 -17.34 -7.50 -63.50
C PHE A 9 -18.14 -7.33 -62.20
N PHE A 10 -19.45 -7.66 -62.21
CA PHE A 10 -20.28 -7.56 -61.01
C PHE A 10 -19.90 -8.58 -59.92
N THR A 11 -19.50 -9.80 -60.30
CA THR A 11 -18.95 -10.76 -59.33
C THR A 11 -17.66 -10.27 -58.69
N LEU A 12 -16.75 -9.66 -59.47
CA LEU A 12 -15.47 -9.16 -58.95
C LEU A 12 -15.67 -7.98 -57.99
N ILE A 13 -16.61 -7.08 -58.31
CA ILE A 13 -17.00 -5.98 -57.41
C ILE A 13 -17.65 -6.53 -56.13
N SER A 14 -18.55 -7.52 -56.25
CA SER A 14 -19.20 -8.11 -55.07
C SER A 14 -18.19 -8.78 -54.15
N LEU A 15 -17.21 -9.49 -54.72
CA LEU A 15 -16.15 -10.14 -53.97
C LEU A 15 -15.24 -9.10 -53.29
N LEU A 16 -14.94 -7.99 -53.97
CA LEU A 16 -14.20 -6.86 -53.37
C LEU A 16 -14.97 -6.25 -52.19
N PHE A 17 -16.28 -6.01 -52.32
CA PHE A 17 -17.09 -5.46 -51.23
C PHE A 17 -17.17 -6.42 -50.04
N VAL A 18 -17.38 -7.71 -50.27
CA VAL A 18 -17.34 -8.72 -49.20
C VAL A 18 -15.98 -8.73 -48.51
N THR A 19 -14.89 -8.67 -49.28
CA THR A 19 -13.54 -8.64 -48.72
C THR A 19 -13.30 -7.37 -47.89
N LEU A 20 -13.70 -6.19 -48.39
CA LEU A 20 -13.59 -4.93 -47.66
C LEU A 20 -14.43 -4.92 -46.38
N ILE A 21 -15.63 -5.48 -46.42
CA ILE A 21 -16.53 -5.61 -45.27
C ILE A 21 -15.89 -6.54 -44.23
N VAL A 22 -15.41 -7.71 -44.65
CA VAL A 22 -14.72 -8.66 -43.75
C VAL A 22 -13.48 -8.03 -43.14
N ILE A 23 -12.64 -7.34 -43.93
CA ILE A 23 -11.47 -6.63 -43.42
C ILE A 23 -11.88 -5.55 -42.41
N SER A 24 -12.90 -4.74 -42.73
CA SER A 24 -13.32 -3.64 -41.85
C SER A 24 -13.83 -4.15 -40.50
N PHE A 25 -14.71 -5.16 -40.50
CA PHE A 25 -15.23 -5.74 -39.26
C PHE A 25 -14.15 -6.47 -38.46
N THR A 26 -13.27 -7.24 -39.10
CA THR A 26 -12.16 -7.91 -38.40
C THR A 26 -11.15 -6.91 -37.82
N THR A 27 -10.89 -5.78 -38.48
CA THR A 27 -10.03 -4.73 -37.92
C THR A 27 -10.65 -4.04 -36.71
N GLN A 28 -11.96 -3.81 -36.71
CA GLN A 28 -12.66 -3.19 -35.57
C GLN A 28 -12.63 -4.09 -34.34
N ASP A 29 -12.93 -5.38 -34.49
CA ASP A 29 -12.86 -6.37 -33.40
C ASP A 29 -11.45 -6.44 -32.80
N PHE A 30 -10.41 -6.37 -33.66
CA PHE A 30 -9.02 -6.41 -33.21
C PHE A 30 -8.58 -5.15 -32.46
N VAL A 31 -9.03 -3.97 -32.87
CA VAL A 31 -8.73 -2.71 -32.16
C VAL A 31 -9.36 -2.73 -30.77
N THR A 32 -10.66 -3.05 -30.67
CA THR A 32 -11.36 -3.11 -29.39
C THR A 32 -10.77 -4.18 -28.46
N LEU A 33 -10.36 -5.33 -29.01
CA LEU A 33 -9.69 -6.38 -28.24
C LEU A 33 -8.34 -5.91 -27.66
N ASN A 34 -7.50 -5.24 -28.46
CA ASN A 34 -6.22 -4.74 -27.98
C ASN A 34 -6.38 -3.62 -26.94
N GLU A 35 -7.33 -2.70 -27.16
CA GLU A 35 -7.66 -1.66 -26.18
C GLU A 35 -8.12 -2.28 -24.85
N HIS A 36 -9.00 -3.28 -24.89
CA HIS A 36 -9.44 -4.00 -23.68
C HIS A 36 -8.28 -4.69 -22.95
N VAL A 37 -7.41 -5.40 -23.68
CA VAL A 37 -6.20 -6.01 -23.10
C VAL A 37 -5.31 -4.94 -22.46
N GLN A 38 -5.12 -3.81 -23.12
CA GLN A 38 -4.33 -2.70 -22.58
C GLN A 38 -4.95 -2.10 -21.31
N TYR A 39 -6.28 -1.93 -21.26
CA TYR A 39 -6.99 -1.45 -20.07
C TYR A 39 -6.91 -2.44 -18.91
N LEU A 40 -7.00 -3.74 -19.19
CA LEU A 40 -6.76 -4.78 -18.19
C LEU A 40 -5.35 -4.65 -17.62
N GLU A 41 -4.34 -4.55 -18.49
CA GLU A 41 -2.93 -4.56 -18.08
C GLU A 41 -2.49 -3.29 -17.34
N SER A 42 -2.96 -2.13 -17.76
CA SER A 42 -2.49 -0.83 -17.25
C SER A 42 -3.42 -0.16 -16.24
N GLY A 43 -4.67 -0.59 -16.15
CA GLY A 43 -5.69 0.03 -15.31
C GLY A 43 -6.32 -0.96 -14.34
N TYR A 44 -7.20 -1.83 -14.85
CA TYR A 44 -8.10 -2.62 -14.00
C TYR A 44 -7.36 -3.60 -13.09
N ILE A 45 -6.39 -4.38 -13.60
CA ILE A 45 -5.67 -5.36 -12.79
C ILE A 45 -4.79 -4.67 -11.74
N PRO A 46 -3.91 -3.69 -12.08
CA PRO A 46 -3.14 -2.96 -11.08
C PRO A 46 -4.00 -2.28 -10.01
N GLN A 47 -5.15 -1.71 -10.40
CA GLN A 47 -6.07 -1.07 -9.46
C GLN A 47 -6.66 -2.08 -8.48
N SER A 48 -7.18 -3.22 -8.96
CA SER A 48 -7.71 -4.29 -8.09
C SER A 48 -6.65 -4.86 -7.15
N ILE A 49 -5.39 -5.00 -7.61
CA ILE A 49 -4.27 -5.39 -6.76
C ILE A 49 -4.04 -4.35 -5.66
N SER A 50 -4.00 -3.06 -6.01
CA SER A 50 -3.77 -1.96 -5.05
C SER A 50 -4.88 -1.87 -4.00
N GLU A 51 -6.15 -1.92 -4.40
CA GLU A 51 -7.31 -1.85 -3.50
C GLU A 51 -7.35 -3.05 -2.54
N SER A 52 -7.22 -4.26 -3.08
CA SER A 52 -7.19 -5.49 -2.29
C SER A 52 -6.00 -5.52 -1.32
N ALA A 53 -4.82 -5.08 -1.75
CA ALA A 53 -3.63 -4.98 -0.89
C ALA A 53 -3.80 -3.97 0.25
N TYR A 54 -4.37 -2.79 -0.06
CA TYR A 54 -4.65 -1.76 0.95
C TYR A 54 -5.57 -2.30 2.04
N LEU A 55 -6.67 -2.95 1.64
CA LEU A 55 -7.64 -3.52 2.57
C LEU A 55 -7.07 -4.70 3.36
N ALA A 56 -6.19 -5.51 2.74
CA ALA A 56 -5.50 -6.60 3.42
C ALA A 56 -4.60 -6.08 4.55
N LEU A 57 -3.82 -5.02 4.30
CA LEU A 57 -2.99 -4.40 5.34
C LEU A 57 -3.82 -3.85 6.49
N GLU A 58 -4.94 -3.19 6.19
CA GLU A 58 -5.86 -2.69 7.22
C GLU A 58 -6.49 -3.84 8.02
N ALA A 59 -6.92 -4.91 7.36
CA ALA A 59 -7.47 -6.10 8.03
C ALA A 59 -6.43 -6.78 8.95
N LEU A 60 -5.18 -6.87 8.52
CA LEU A 60 -4.08 -7.41 9.33
C LEU A 60 -3.76 -6.49 10.52
N ALA A 61 -3.80 -5.17 10.36
CA ALA A 61 -3.62 -4.23 11.45
C ALA A 61 -4.73 -4.35 12.51
N VAL A 62 -5.99 -4.49 12.07
CA VAL A 62 -7.13 -4.78 12.96
C VAL A 62 -6.95 -6.12 13.68
N ARG A 63 -6.44 -7.15 12.99
CA ARG A 63 -6.15 -8.45 13.61
C ARG A 63 -5.11 -8.30 14.72
N ILE A 64 -4.00 -7.59 14.47
CA ILE A 64 -2.99 -7.30 15.50
C ILE A 64 -3.62 -6.57 16.69
N ASN A 65 -4.53 -5.63 16.45
CA ASN A 65 -5.23 -4.93 17.53
C ASN A 65 -6.09 -5.86 18.40
N ILE A 66 -6.75 -6.84 17.80
CA ILE A 66 -7.64 -7.75 18.55
C ILE A 66 -6.82 -8.81 19.28
N THR A 67 -5.82 -9.37 18.62
CA THR A 67 -5.02 -10.45 19.20
C THR A 67 -3.90 -9.95 20.10
N GLN A 68 -3.49 -8.69 19.96
CA GLN A 68 -2.34 -8.08 20.64
C GLN A 68 -1.04 -8.88 20.43
N VAL A 69 -0.91 -9.48 19.23
CA VAL A 69 0.22 -10.34 18.86
C VAL A 69 0.67 -9.96 17.45
N PRO A 70 1.90 -9.46 17.26
CA PRO A 70 2.45 -9.21 15.93
C PRO A 70 2.71 -10.52 15.19
N PHE A 71 3.05 -10.45 13.90
CA PHE A 71 3.55 -11.63 13.20
C PHE A 71 4.93 -12.04 13.74
N ALA A 72 5.27 -13.33 13.65
CA ALA A 72 6.51 -13.86 14.20
C ALA A 72 7.76 -13.28 13.51
N ASP A 73 7.68 -13.10 12.19
CA ASP A 73 8.74 -12.60 11.32
C ASP A 73 8.14 -12.08 10.00
N GLU A 74 9.00 -11.60 9.10
CA GLU A 74 8.62 -11.08 7.78
C GLU A 74 7.94 -12.15 6.90
N ASP A 75 8.38 -13.41 6.99
CA ASP A 75 7.83 -14.52 6.21
C ASP A 75 6.40 -14.84 6.65
N ALA A 76 6.14 -14.91 7.96
CA ALA A 76 4.82 -15.12 8.53
C ALA A 76 3.86 -13.97 8.18
N PHE A 77 4.35 -12.73 8.19
CA PHE A 77 3.58 -11.58 7.71
C PHE A 77 3.28 -11.68 6.21
N SER A 78 4.27 -11.99 5.39
CA SER A 78 4.13 -12.07 3.93
C SER A 78 3.13 -13.16 3.51
N GLN A 79 3.16 -14.32 4.19
CA GLN A 79 2.20 -15.41 3.97
C GLN A 79 0.78 -14.99 4.37
N ALA A 80 0.62 -14.33 5.53
CA ALA A 80 -0.66 -13.83 5.98
C ALA A 80 -1.22 -12.75 5.03
N PHE A 81 -0.36 -11.86 4.55
CA PHE A 81 -0.71 -10.85 3.55
C PHE A 81 -1.19 -11.47 2.25
N GLU A 82 -0.45 -12.43 1.69
CA GLU A 82 -0.85 -13.15 0.48
C GLU A 82 -2.22 -13.81 0.66
N GLU A 83 -2.44 -14.52 1.77
CA GLU A 83 -3.69 -15.21 2.02
C GLU A 83 -4.88 -14.24 2.14
N VAL A 84 -4.72 -13.18 2.93
CA VAL A 84 -5.78 -12.20 3.18
C VAL A 84 -6.11 -11.43 1.91
N MET A 85 -5.11 -10.95 1.18
CA MET A 85 -5.30 -10.22 -0.06
C MET A 85 -6.06 -11.06 -1.10
N LEU A 86 -5.64 -12.32 -1.29
CA LEU A 86 -6.19 -13.16 -2.34
C LEU A 86 -7.57 -13.74 -1.98
N TYR A 87 -7.74 -14.20 -0.74
CA TYR A 87 -8.89 -15.02 -0.32
C TYR A 87 -9.73 -14.38 0.77
N GLY A 88 -9.25 -13.32 1.43
CA GLY A 88 -9.93 -12.74 2.60
C GLY A 88 -9.87 -13.66 3.82
N THR A 89 -8.91 -14.59 3.86
CA THR A 89 -8.75 -15.53 4.96
C THR A 89 -7.40 -15.38 5.66
N TYR A 90 -7.35 -15.76 6.93
CA TYR A 90 -6.13 -15.90 7.72
C TYR A 90 -6.11 -17.30 8.35
N GLN A 91 -5.11 -18.11 8.00
CA GLN A 91 -5.01 -19.51 8.42
C GLN A 91 -6.27 -20.34 8.06
N GLY A 92 -6.85 -20.06 6.89
CA GLY A 92 -8.04 -20.71 6.35
C GLY A 92 -9.37 -20.25 6.96
N GLN A 93 -9.36 -19.26 7.85
CA GLN A 93 -10.57 -18.70 8.46
C GLN A 93 -10.86 -17.30 7.89
N ASP A 94 -12.13 -16.97 7.68
CA ASP A 94 -12.54 -15.64 7.22
C ASP A 94 -12.04 -14.55 8.18
N ILE A 95 -11.19 -13.64 7.67
CA ILE A 95 -10.57 -12.61 8.49
C ILE A 95 -11.61 -11.60 9.02
N ASP A 96 -12.72 -11.39 8.31
CA ASP A 96 -13.74 -10.45 8.74
C ASP A 96 -14.52 -11.00 9.94
N VAL A 97 -14.67 -12.33 10.03
CA VAL A 97 -15.25 -13.01 11.20
C VAL A 97 -14.30 -12.90 12.39
N LEU A 98 -13.00 -13.17 12.18
CA LEU A 98 -11.97 -13.01 13.21
C LEU A 98 -11.92 -11.57 13.74
N ASN A 99 -11.99 -10.60 12.83
CA ASN A 99 -11.91 -9.18 13.14
C ASN A 99 -13.21 -8.57 13.64
N GLN A 100 -14.33 -9.30 13.54
CA GLN A 100 -15.69 -8.79 13.78
C GLN A 100 -15.99 -7.51 12.97
N ARG A 101 -15.37 -7.37 11.80
CA ARG A 101 -15.45 -6.20 10.91
C ARG A 101 -15.39 -6.67 9.47
N ARG A 102 -16.28 -6.15 8.62
CA ARG A 102 -16.33 -6.49 7.19
C ARG A 102 -15.39 -5.60 6.39
N ILE A 103 -14.13 -6.01 6.23
CA ILE A 103 -13.10 -5.28 5.48
C ILE A 103 -12.86 -5.97 4.13
N MET A 104 -12.65 -7.30 4.15
CA MET A 104 -12.29 -8.09 2.97
C MET A 104 -13.48 -8.72 2.24
N THR A 105 -14.67 -8.76 2.85
CA THR A 105 -15.90 -9.28 2.24
C THR A 105 -16.14 -8.59 0.91
N ASN A 106 -16.09 -9.34 -0.20
CA ASN A 106 -16.23 -8.86 -1.58
C ASN A 106 -15.15 -7.86 -2.03
N ASN A 107 -14.01 -7.79 -1.35
CA ASN A 107 -12.88 -6.91 -1.69
C ASN A 107 -11.55 -7.70 -1.78
N THR A 108 -11.62 -9.00 -2.07
CA THR A 108 -10.44 -9.83 -2.32
C THR A 108 -10.05 -9.74 -3.79
N LEU A 109 -8.77 -9.96 -4.10
CA LEU A 109 -8.32 -9.89 -5.49
C LEU A 109 -9.04 -10.92 -6.37
N ILE A 110 -9.25 -12.15 -5.87
CA ILE A 110 -9.94 -13.19 -6.63
C ILE A 110 -11.40 -12.79 -6.90
N TYR A 111 -12.06 -12.16 -5.93
CA TYR A 111 -13.41 -11.66 -6.13
C TYR A 111 -13.46 -10.57 -7.21
N ASP A 112 -12.51 -9.62 -7.17
CA ASP A 112 -12.44 -8.55 -8.16
C ASP A 112 -12.10 -9.06 -9.57
N LEU A 113 -11.21 -10.03 -9.69
CA LEU A 113 -10.90 -10.68 -10.97
C LEU A 113 -12.14 -11.38 -11.53
N ALA A 114 -12.87 -12.15 -10.71
CA ALA A 114 -14.13 -12.78 -11.12
C ALA A 114 -15.20 -11.74 -11.52
N ARG A 115 -15.25 -10.60 -10.82
CA ARG A 115 -16.12 -9.47 -11.20
C ARG A 115 -15.72 -8.92 -12.57
N LEU A 116 -14.44 -8.74 -12.86
CA LEU A 116 -13.94 -8.30 -14.17
C LEU A 116 -14.28 -9.29 -15.29
N GLU A 117 -14.17 -10.61 -15.04
CA GLU A 117 -14.60 -11.65 -15.99
C GLU A 117 -16.08 -11.47 -16.34
N ASN A 118 -16.94 -11.35 -15.33
CA ASN A 118 -18.38 -11.17 -15.53
C ASN A 118 -18.70 -9.87 -16.28
N LEU A 119 -18.07 -8.75 -15.90
CA LEU A 119 -18.28 -7.47 -16.57
C LEU A 119 -17.85 -7.52 -18.05
N SER A 120 -16.68 -8.12 -18.32
CA SER A 120 -16.16 -8.25 -19.68
C SER A 120 -17.06 -9.12 -20.58
N ALA A 121 -17.61 -10.21 -20.04
CA ALA A 121 -18.51 -11.09 -20.76
C ALA A 121 -19.88 -10.42 -20.99
N SER A 122 -20.46 -9.80 -19.96
CA SER A 122 -21.83 -9.30 -19.97
C SER A 122 -22.00 -7.97 -20.70
N PHE A 123 -21.01 -7.08 -20.63
CA PHE A 123 -21.14 -5.71 -21.16
C PHE A 123 -20.32 -5.47 -22.43
N LEU A 124 -19.17 -6.13 -22.57
CA LEU A 124 -18.27 -5.91 -23.70
C LEU A 124 -18.36 -7.01 -24.76
N ASN A 125 -19.04 -8.13 -24.47
CA ASN A 125 -18.99 -9.35 -25.27
C ASN A 125 -17.55 -9.81 -25.55
N LEU A 126 -16.65 -9.56 -24.60
CA LEU A 126 -15.24 -9.96 -24.64
C LEU A 126 -14.95 -10.85 -23.43
N PRO A 127 -15.39 -12.13 -23.44
CA PRO A 127 -15.11 -13.06 -22.35
C PRO A 127 -13.63 -13.05 -21.99
N THR A 128 -13.35 -12.56 -20.78
CA THR A 128 -12.03 -12.60 -20.15
C THR A 128 -12.02 -13.74 -19.15
N THR A 129 -10.91 -14.47 -19.05
CA THR A 129 -10.72 -15.53 -18.06
C THR A 129 -9.33 -15.43 -17.48
N PHE A 130 -9.23 -15.35 -16.16
CA PHE A 130 -7.99 -15.37 -15.42
C PHE A 130 -7.59 -16.80 -15.06
N ASN A 131 -6.29 -17.05 -14.99
CA ASN A 131 -5.76 -18.35 -14.64
C ASN A 131 -5.57 -18.49 -13.13
N TYR A 132 -6.47 -19.22 -12.48
CA TYR A 132 -6.40 -19.58 -11.06
C TYR A 132 -5.74 -20.93 -10.78
N SER A 133 -5.30 -21.67 -11.82
CA SER A 133 -4.89 -23.08 -11.70
C SER A 133 -3.52 -23.30 -11.03
N THR A 134 -2.66 -22.28 -11.03
CA THR A 134 -1.46 -22.23 -10.19
C THR A 134 -1.75 -21.35 -9.00
N PRO A 135 -1.29 -21.70 -7.77
CA PRO A 135 -1.50 -20.84 -6.61
C PRO A 135 -0.94 -19.46 -6.94
N LEU A 136 -1.84 -18.49 -7.02
CA LEU A 136 -1.48 -17.11 -7.28
C LEU A 136 -0.59 -16.65 -6.11
N ARG A 137 0.58 -16.09 -6.41
CA ARG A 137 1.54 -15.63 -5.40
C ARG A 137 1.59 -14.12 -5.38
N ALA A 138 1.45 -13.54 -4.21
CA ALA A 138 1.50 -12.10 -4.01
C ALA A 138 2.62 -11.76 -3.03
N ALA A 139 3.54 -10.90 -3.44
CA ALA A 139 4.64 -10.45 -2.60
C ALA A 139 4.54 -8.94 -2.38
N VAL A 140 4.34 -8.53 -1.13
CA VAL A 140 4.39 -7.13 -0.71
C VAL A 140 5.82 -6.76 -0.32
N PHE A 141 6.26 -5.56 -0.71
CA PHE A 141 7.62 -5.09 -0.42
C PHE A 141 7.69 -3.56 -0.33
N GLN A 142 8.74 -3.08 0.32
CA GLN A 142 9.15 -1.66 0.33
C GLN A 142 10.64 -1.56 0.02
N ASP A 143 10.99 -0.79 -1.00
CA ASP A 143 12.37 -0.56 -1.41
C ASP A 143 12.57 0.85 -2.01
N ASN A 144 13.77 1.12 -2.54
CA ASN A 144 14.09 2.41 -3.16
C ASN A 144 13.13 2.81 -4.30
N SER A 145 12.49 1.85 -4.97
CA SER A 145 11.55 2.12 -6.07
C SER A 145 10.15 2.50 -5.58
N THR A 146 9.76 2.06 -4.37
CA THR A 146 8.46 2.42 -3.77
C THR A 146 8.52 3.77 -3.07
N GLY A 147 9.68 4.12 -2.51
CA GLY A 147 9.85 5.28 -1.66
C GLY A 147 9.24 5.10 -0.26
N PRO A 148 9.29 6.15 0.59
CA PRO A 148 9.06 5.98 2.02
C PRO A 148 7.61 5.97 2.47
N TYR A 149 6.66 6.33 1.62
CA TYR A 149 5.23 6.40 1.98
C TYR A 149 4.35 5.44 1.17
N SER A 150 5.00 4.50 0.49
CA SER A 150 4.33 3.51 -0.35
C SER A 150 4.97 2.13 -0.17
N ALA A 151 4.18 1.11 -0.45
CA ALA A 151 4.62 -0.26 -0.68
C ALA A 151 4.20 -0.68 -2.09
N ALA A 152 4.75 -1.77 -2.58
CA ALA A 152 4.33 -2.36 -3.84
C ALA A 152 4.00 -3.84 -3.66
N VAL A 153 3.10 -4.32 -4.49
CA VAL A 153 2.72 -5.73 -4.55
C VAL A 153 3.03 -6.28 -5.93
N ASN A 154 3.76 -7.39 -5.94
CA ASN A 154 4.07 -8.13 -7.15
C ASN A 154 3.19 -9.37 -7.24
N ILE A 155 2.56 -9.57 -8.39
CA ILE A 155 1.75 -10.75 -8.67
C ILE A 155 1.95 -11.21 -10.10
N SER A 156 2.14 -12.51 -10.29
CA SER A 156 2.20 -13.13 -11.62
C SER A 156 0.83 -13.67 -11.98
N LEU A 157 0.18 -13.08 -12.98
CA LEU A 157 -1.19 -13.42 -13.37
C LEU A 157 -1.26 -13.70 -14.87
N GLY A 158 -1.84 -14.86 -15.20
CA GLY A 158 -2.21 -15.21 -16.56
C GLY A 158 -3.66 -14.87 -16.85
N PHE A 159 -3.97 -14.36 -18.03
CA PHE A 159 -5.34 -14.14 -18.48
C PHE A 159 -5.50 -14.39 -19.98
N LYS A 160 -6.74 -14.66 -20.37
CA LYS A 160 -7.15 -14.92 -21.74
C LYS A 160 -8.34 -14.04 -22.07
N VAL A 161 -8.29 -13.35 -23.20
CA VAL A 161 -9.43 -12.59 -23.75
C VAL A 161 -9.85 -13.25 -25.06
N ASN A 162 -11.14 -13.56 -25.19
CA ASN A 162 -11.71 -14.17 -26.38
C ASN A 162 -12.65 -13.18 -27.08
N ALA A 163 -12.36 -12.87 -28.34
CA ALA A 163 -13.22 -12.08 -29.22
C ALA A 163 -13.56 -12.91 -30.45
N SER A 164 -14.51 -13.85 -30.34
CA SER A 164 -15.08 -14.74 -31.37
C SER A 164 -14.12 -15.35 -32.41
N SER A 165 -13.47 -14.53 -33.23
CA SER A 165 -12.46 -14.85 -34.24
C SER A 165 -11.01 -14.86 -33.71
N VAL A 166 -10.72 -14.19 -32.59
CA VAL A 166 -9.36 -14.01 -32.05
C VAL A 166 -9.31 -14.32 -30.55
N VAL A 167 -8.23 -14.99 -30.13
CA VAL A 167 -7.95 -15.27 -28.72
C VAL A 167 -6.58 -14.72 -28.39
N ILE A 168 -6.51 -13.85 -27.38
CA ILE A 168 -5.25 -13.35 -26.83
C ILE A 168 -5.01 -13.99 -25.47
N THR A 169 -3.84 -14.61 -25.31
CA THR A 169 -3.37 -15.11 -24.02
C THR A 169 -2.18 -14.27 -23.57
N ARG A 170 -2.21 -13.84 -22.31
CA ARG A 170 -1.15 -13.07 -21.66
C ARG A 170 -0.78 -13.72 -20.33
N SER A 171 0.48 -13.61 -19.98
CA SER A 171 0.99 -13.97 -18.66
C SER A 171 2.09 -12.98 -18.34
N THR A 172 1.86 -12.16 -17.34
CA THR A 172 2.80 -11.09 -16.97
C THR A 172 2.84 -10.93 -15.46
N ARG A 173 3.90 -10.26 -15.01
CA ARG A 173 4.04 -9.84 -13.62
C ARG A 173 3.49 -8.42 -13.52
N PHE A 174 2.44 -8.26 -12.73
CA PHE A 174 1.90 -6.97 -12.37
C PHE A 174 2.57 -6.47 -11.10
N THR A 175 2.90 -5.18 -11.10
CA THR A 175 3.36 -4.46 -9.93
C THR A 175 2.38 -3.32 -9.68
N ALA A 176 1.71 -3.36 -8.53
CA ALA A 176 0.84 -2.28 -8.10
C ALA A 176 1.50 -1.53 -6.94
N LEU A 177 1.58 -0.21 -7.06
CA LEU A 177 1.98 0.67 -5.97
C LEU A 177 0.74 0.96 -5.11
N LEU A 178 0.91 0.92 -3.79
CA LEU A 178 -0.08 1.36 -2.83
C LEU A 178 0.54 2.36 -1.87
N THR A 179 -0.18 3.46 -1.63
CA THR A 179 0.16 4.38 -0.55
C THR A 179 -0.47 3.86 0.73
N PHE A 180 0.22 4.00 1.86
CA PHE A 180 -0.36 3.69 3.16
C PHE A 180 -0.88 4.93 3.88
N ASP A 181 -1.22 5.98 3.14
CA ASP A 181 -1.90 7.15 3.70
C ASP A 181 -3.28 6.72 4.24
N ASN A 182 -3.55 7.09 5.49
CA ASN A 182 -4.71 6.70 6.29
C ASN A 182 -4.81 5.21 6.67
N LEU A 183 -3.79 4.38 6.43
CA LEU A 183 -3.73 3.04 7.03
C LEU A 183 -3.39 3.12 8.52
N THR A 184 -3.99 2.24 9.30
CA THR A 184 -3.71 2.16 10.73
C THR A 184 -2.28 1.66 10.98
N ASP A 185 -1.56 2.29 11.91
CA ASP A 185 -0.24 1.85 12.35
C ASP A 185 -0.39 0.69 13.36
N PRO A 186 -0.05 -0.55 12.98
CA PRO A 186 -0.21 -1.71 13.87
C PRO A 186 0.66 -1.60 15.12
N ASN A 187 1.78 -0.88 15.07
CA ASN A 187 2.68 -0.76 16.22
C ASN A 187 2.08 0.11 17.33
N TYR A 188 1.34 1.18 16.98
CA TYR A 188 0.62 1.99 17.97
C TYR A 188 -0.50 1.18 18.62
N LEU A 189 -1.24 0.40 17.83
CA LEU A 189 -2.27 -0.48 18.37
C LEU A 189 -1.69 -1.51 19.32
N LEU A 190 -0.59 -2.17 18.93
CA LEU A 190 0.08 -3.17 19.76
C LEU A 190 0.62 -2.55 21.06
N SER A 191 1.37 -1.47 20.94
CA SER A 191 2.08 -0.88 22.08
C SER A 191 1.17 -0.17 23.07
N THR A 192 -0.07 0.16 22.68
CA THR A 192 -1.06 0.81 23.54
C THR A 192 -2.20 -0.12 23.97
N ASN A 193 -2.12 -1.41 23.63
CA ASN A 193 -3.21 -2.38 23.82
C ASN A 193 -4.53 -1.93 23.19
N GLY A 194 -4.44 -1.32 22.00
CA GLY A 194 -5.57 -0.88 21.18
C GLY A 194 -6.26 0.40 21.62
N ARG A 195 -5.77 1.05 22.68
CA ARG A 195 -6.37 2.27 23.23
C ARG A 195 -6.14 3.48 22.33
N VAL A 196 -4.96 3.58 21.73
CA VAL A 196 -4.61 4.67 20.82
C VAL A 196 -4.44 4.12 19.43
N SER A 197 -5.36 4.51 18.54
CA SER A 197 -5.20 4.28 17.11
C SER A 197 -4.50 5.48 16.47
N ARG A 198 -3.51 5.19 15.62
CA ARG A 198 -2.85 6.18 14.78
C ARG A 198 -2.92 5.71 13.35
N THR A 199 -3.18 6.64 12.44
CA THR A 199 -3.15 6.39 11.01
C THR A 199 -1.93 7.07 10.40
N PHE A 200 -1.32 6.43 9.41
CA PHE A 200 -0.23 7.00 8.65
C PHE A 200 -0.67 8.24 7.89
N LYS A 201 0.03 9.35 8.09
CA LYS A 201 -0.16 10.61 7.36
C LYS A 201 1.20 11.24 7.10
N ALA A 202 1.58 11.35 5.84
CA ALA A 202 2.89 11.89 5.48
C ALA A 202 3.03 13.36 5.90
N ALA A 203 4.22 13.69 6.40
CA ALA A 203 4.64 15.05 6.66
C ALA A 203 5.16 15.68 5.37
N ASN A 204 4.60 16.83 5.02
CA ASN A 204 5.04 17.64 3.88
C ASN A 204 5.89 18.84 4.33
N GLN A 205 6.36 18.83 5.59
CA GLN A 205 7.16 19.92 6.15
C GLN A 205 8.62 19.81 5.74
N THR A 206 9.12 20.82 5.04
CA THR A 206 10.53 20.98 4.68
C THR A 206 11.28 21.88 5.66
N ASN A 207 10.57 22.80 6.31
CA ASN A 207 11.11 23.74 7.30
C ASN A 207 10.65 23.37 8.71
N TRP A 208 11.62 23.15 9.59
CA TRP A 208 11.37 22.79 10.98
C TRP A 208 11.59 24.00 11.88
N ASN A 209 10.52 24.50 12.47
CA ASN A 209 10.53 25.52 13.53
C ASN A 209 9.53 25.09 14.61
N LEU A 210 9.41 25.87 15.68
CA LEU A 210 8.50 25.51 16.77
C LEU A 210 7.07 25.25 16.28
N ALA A 211 6.50 26.18 15.50
CA ALA A 211 5.12 26.06 15.02
C ALA A 211 4.91 24.84 14.11
N THR A 212 5.84 24.54 13.21
CA THR A 212 5.73 23.38 12.32
C THR A 212 5.97 22.06 13.05
N THR A 213 6.77 22.06 14.12
CA THR A 213 6.97 20.90 14.99
C THR A 213 5.71 20.62 15.82
N GLN A 214 5.10 21.66 16.40
CA GLN A 214 3.82 21.55 17.08
C GLN A 214 2.73 21.04 16.14
N ASP A 215 2.65 21.55 14.91
CA ASP A 215 1.72 21.06 13.88
C ASP A 215 1.95 19.59 13.53
N PHE A 216 3.21 19.18 13.37
CA PHE A 216 3.58 17.80 13.06
C PHE A 216 3.07 16.81 14.12
N ILE A 217 3.19 17.18 15.39
CA ILE A 217 2.80 16.36 16.55
C ILE A 217 1.29 16.36 16.71
N ALA A 218 0.67 17.55 16.72
CA ALA A 218 -0.78 17.69 16.83
C ALA A 218 -1.53 16.95 15.71
N LYS A 219 -0.97 16.94 14.49
CA LYS A 219 -1.53 16.21 13.34
C LYS A 219 -1.12 14.75 13.27
N LYS A 220 -0.34 14.26 14.25
CA LYS A 220 0.11 12.87 14.36
C LYS A 220 0.75 12.35 13.06
N LYS A 221 1.55 13.20 12.41
CA LYS A 221 2.17 12.90 11.10
C LYS A 221 3.36 11.94 11.23
N TYR A 222 3.78 11.41 10.09
CA TYR A 222 4.96 10.58 9.90
C TYR A 222 5.91 11.25 8.93
N ARG A 223 7.19 11.18 9.22
CA ARG A 223 8.24 11.69 8.34
C ARG A 223 9.15 10.57 7.89
N TYR A 224 9.73 10.72 6.72
CA TYR A 224 10.80 9.87 6.25
C TYR A 224 12.05 10.06 7.12
N LEU A 225 12.61 8.96 7.60
CA LEU A 225 13.89 8.91 8.30
C LEU A 225 14.66 7.63 7.92
N PRO A 226 15.81 7.71 7.23
CA PRO A 226 16.53 6.55 6.66
C PRO A 226 17.14 5.55 7.67
N GLN A 227 16.94 5.75 8.96
CA GLN A 227 17.31 4.79 10.01
C GLN A 227 16.13 4.63 10.97
N SER A 228 14.96 4.42 10.39
CA SER A 228 13.77 4.04 11.13
C SER A 228 13.18 2.80 10.47
N PRO A 229 12.31 2.09 11.20
CA PRO A 229 11.55 0.98 10.65
C PRO A 229 10.69 1.43 9.48
N THR A 230 10.49 0.52 8.53
CA THR A 230 9.53 0.71 7.44
C THR A 230 8.11 0.62 7.96
N PHE A 231 7.12 0.93 7.10
CA PHE A 231 5.72 0.67 7.42
C PHE A 231 5.46 -0.83 7.57
N LEU A 232 5.95 -1.66 6.64
CA LEU A 232 5.76 -3.11 6.70
C LEU A 232 6.47 -3.74 7.92
N GLY A 233 7.64 -3.21 8.30
CA GLY A 233 8.40 -3.65 9.48
C GLY A 233 7.63 -3.53 10.80
N ARG A 234 6.54 -2.76 10.84
CA ARG A 234 5.71 -2.58 12.04
C ARG A 234 4.71 -3.72 12.26
N PHE A 235 4.54 -4.63 11.30
CA PHE A 235 3.60 -5.76 11.41
C PHE A 235 4.20 -6.97 12.14
N TYR A 236 5.53 -7.12 12.17
CA TYR A 236 6.18 -8.34 12.64
C TYR A 236 7.27 -8.10 13.67
N THR A 237 7.56 -9.13 14.46
CA THR A 237 8.62 -9.11 15.48
C THR A 237 9.98 -8.99 14.82
N GLY A 238 10.83 -8.10 15.33
CA GLY A 238 12.14 -7.82 14.74
C GLY A 238 12.14 -6.72 13.68
N GLY A 239 11.01 -6.47 13.00
CA GLY A 239 10.94 -5.43 11.96
C GLY A 239 11.11 -4.00 12.48
N LEU A 240 10.85 -3.77 13.78
CA LEU A 240 11.17 -2.49 14.43
C LEU A 240 12.67 -2.28 14.67
N ALA A 241 13.50 -3.32 14.59
CA ALA A 241 14.95 -3.20 14.67
C ALA A 241 15.59 -2.92 13.30
N ASP A 242 14.86 -3.17 12.22
CA ASP A 242 15.35 -3.08 10.85
C ASP A 242 15.29 -1.64 10.33
N ASN A 243 16.46 -1.01 10.30
CA ASN A 243 16.62 0.32 9.72
C ASN A 243 16.53 0.24 8.18
N SER A 244 15.69 1.08 7.59
CA SER A 244 15.59 1.19 6.12
C SER A 244 16.02 2.56 5.61
N SER A 245 17.08 2.55 4.81
CA SER A 245 17.63 3.76 4.18
C SER A 245 16.75 4.35 3.09
N CYS A 246 15.77 3.59 2.58
CA CYS A 246 14.84 4.07 1.55
C CYS A 246 13.51 4.52 2.12
N CYS A 247 13.09 3.83 3.18
CA CYS A 247 11.68 3.68 3.49
C CYS A 247 11.37 3.76 4.97
N GLY A 248 12.38 4.04 5.80
CA GLY A 248 12.19 4.26 7.21
C GLY A 248 11.28 5.46 7.47
N VAL A 249 10.34 5.29 8.39
CA VAL A 249 9.37 6.32 8.77
C VAL A 249 9.33 6.45 10.29
N GLU A 250 9.35 7.70 10.74
CA GLU A 250 9.33 8.07 12.15
C GLU A 250 8.12 8.95 12.43
N SER A 251 7.55 8.76 13.61
CA SER A 251 6.57 9.66 14.17
C SER A 251 6.95 10.05 15.59
N LEU A 252 6.36 11.12 16.12
CA LEU A 252 6.52 11.49 17.53
C LEU A 252 5.33 10.99 18.35
N ILE A 253 5.61 10.42 19.52
CA ILE A 253 4.64 9.90 20.48
C ILE A 253 3.75 11.03 21.00
N ASP A 254 2.46 10.72 21.14
CA ASP A 254 1.46 11.64 21.68
C ASP A 254 1.50 11.66 23.22
N ALA A 255 1.12 12.79 23.82
CA ALA A 255 0.98 12.91 25.27
C ALA A 255 -0.01 11.88 25.84
N ASP A 256 -1.07 11.57 25.09
CA ASP A 256 -2.06 10.54 25.45
C ASP A 256 -1.42 9.16 25.61
N VAL A 257 -0.39 8.84 24.81
CA VAL A 257 0.35 7.58 24.92
C VAL A 257 1.25 7.59 26.15
N ILE A 258 1.95 8.71 26.41
CA ILE A 258 2.91 8.83 27.53
C ILE A 258 2.20 8.76 28.89
N ALA A 259 1.08 9.46 29.02
CA ALA A 259 0.29 9.49 30.26
C ALA A 259 -0.19 8.09 30.68
N GLU A 260 -0.33 7.18 29.73
CA GLU A 260 -0.89 5.85 29.96
C GLU A 260 0.15 4.77 30.21
N VAL A 261 1.37 4.90 29.66
CA VAL A 261 2.43 3.88 29.81
C VAL A 261 3.34 4.21 31.00
N GLY A 262 3.22 5.41 31.60
CA GLY A 262 3.90 5.75 32.86
C GLY A 262 5.41 6.00 32.70
N HIS A 263 5.90 6.16 31.47
CA HIS A 263 7.30 6.48 31.19
C HIS A 263 7.51 7.99 31.30
N THR A 264 8.22 8.44 32.34
CA THR A 264 8.54 9.86 32.51
C THR A 264 9.88 10.27 31.89
N ASN A 265 10.70 9.32 31.41
CA ASN A 265 12.10 9.57 30.99
C ASN A 265 12.52 8.81 29.70
N GLU A 266 11.64 8.68 28.69
CA GLU A 266 11.97 7.94 27.45
C GLU A 266 11.75 8.76 26.17
N SER A 267 12.54 8.44 25.14
CA SER A 267 12.56 9.14 23.84
C SER A 267 11.18 9.25 23.21
N TYR A 268 10.84 10.42 22.67
CA TYR A 268 9.53 10.69 22.05
C TYR A 268 9.42 10.23 20.59
N ALA A 269 10.52 9.79 19.97
CA ALA A 269 10.46 9.15 18.65
C ALA A 269 9.87 7.75 18.78
N ASP A 270 8.81 7.48 18.03
CA ASP A 270 8.04 6.23 18.13
C ASP A 270 8.88 4.98 17.98
N CYS A 271 9.83 5.00 17.04
CA CYS A 271 10.72 3.87 16.82
C CYS A 271 11.55 3.56 18.07
N ALA A 272 11.95 4.54 18.89
CA ALA A 272 12.75 4.27 20.09
C ALA A 272 11.88 4.03 21.31
N PHE A 273 10.77 4.75 21.41
CA PHE A 273 9.81 4.57 22.50
C PHE A 273 9.28 3.14 22.54
N PHE A 274 8.98 2.56 21.38
CA PHE A 274 8.50 1.18 21.27
C PHE A 274 9.63 0.14 21.13
N GLY A 275 10.87 0.50 21.52
CA GLY A 275 12.00 -0.46 21.60
C GLY A 275 12.63 -0.87 20.27
N GLY A 276 12.47 -0.08 19.22
CA GLY A 276 13.05 -0.31 17.89
C GLY A 276 14.46 0.27 17.71
N GLY A 277 15.07 -0.14 16.60
CA GLY A 277 16.32 0.39 16.07
C GLY A 277 16.07 1.75 15.45
N CYS A 278 16.87 2.73 15.83
CA CYS A 278 16.65 4.11 15.44
C CYS A 278 17.94 4.85 15.18
N TYR A 279 17.84 5.97 14.45
CA TYR A 279 18.95 6.89 14.22
C TYR A 279 19.54 7.41 15.54
N THR A 280 20.84 7.21 15.75
CA THR A 280 21.56 7.61 16.97
C THR A 280 22.68 8.63 16.77
N SER A 281 22.95 9.14 15.54
CA SER A 281 24.19 9.88 15.29
C SER A 281 24.08 11.15 14.45
N GLY A 282 24.10 12.34 15.06
CA GLY A 282 24.26 13.62 14.36
C GLY A 282 22.95 14.34 14.02
N ILE A 283 23.00 15.69 13.97
CA ILE A 283 21.84 16.58 13.85
C ILE A 283 21.17 16.47 12.47
N LEU A 284 19.90 16.07 12.45
CA LEU A 284 19.12 15.98 11.21
C LEU A 284 18.38 17.28 10.86
N TYR A 285 17.82 17.98 11.85
CA TYR A 285 17.08 19.23 11.66
C TYR A 285 17.44 20.25 12.72
N ARG A 286 17.33 21.56 12.43
CA ARG A 286 17.46 22.61 13.44
C ARG A 286 16.10 23.25 13.66
N VAL A 287 15.55 23.10 14.86
CA VAL A 287 14.31 23.75 15.30
C VAL A 287 14.70 24.93 16.18
N THR A 288 14.17 26.10 15.92
CA THR A 288 14.45 27.31 16.70
C THR A 288 13.22 27.74 17.51
N GLY A 289 13.44 28.47 18.62
CA GLY A 289 12.39 29.12 19.39
C GLY A 289 11.61 28.24 20.38
N ILE A 290 12.19 27.14 20.87
CA ILE A 290 11.59 26.33 21.95
C ILE A 290 11.91 26.97 23.31
N SER A 291 10.94 26.96 24.23
CA SER A 291 11.10 27.47 25.60
C SER A 291 11.01 26.33 26.62
N ASN A 292 11.87 26.35 27.64
CA ASN A 292 11.84 25.40 28.77
C ASN A 292 10.92 25.85 29.92
N GLU A 293 10.10 26.89 29.69
CA GLU A 293 9.13 27.37 30.67
C GLU A 293 8.31 26.19 31.24
N PRO A 294 8.22 26.01 32.57
CA PRO A 294 7.43 24.94 33.19
C PRO A 294 5.94 24.97 32.82
N SER A 295 5.45 26.14 32.40
CA SER A 295 4.09 26.37 31.88
C SER A 295 3.90 25.88 30.45
N TYR A 296 4.98 25.44 29.79
CA TYR A 296 4.96 24.97 28.41
C TYR A 296 4.57 23.48 28.38
N PRO A 297 3.45 23.11 27.73
CA PRO A 297 2.88 21.76 27.79
C PRO A 297 3.68 20.73 26.98
N PHE A 298 4.85 21.10 26.48
CA PHE A 298 5.58 20.37 25.46
C PHE A 298 7.04 20.19 25.89
N ARG A 299 7.34 19.04 26.51
CA ARG A 299 8.71 18.64 26.85
C ARG A 299 9.10 17.49 25.93
N LEU A 300 10.02 17.73 25.00
CA LEU A 300 10.65 16.68 24.21
C LEU A 300 11.83 16.13 25.01
N ASP A 301 11.98 14.81 25.14
CA ASP A 301 13.09 14.19 25.85
C ASP A 301 14.45 14.67 25.31
N SER A 302 15.38 14.89 26.24
CA SER A 302 16.58 15.68 26.07
C SER A 302 17.76 15.00 25.42
N SER A 303 17.74 13.69 25.25
CA SER A 303 18.85 12.97 24.62
C SER A 303 18.67 12.91 23.11
N ARG A 304 17.64 12.22 22.61
CA ARG A 304 17.52 12.00 21.16
C ARG A 304 16.93 13.17 20.41
N VAL A 305 15.80 13.70 20.87
CA VAL A 305 15.12 14.78 20.16
C VAL A 305 15.97 16.03 20.22
N LEU A 306 16.53 16.34 21.39
CA LEU A 306 17.36 17.53 21.63
C LEU A 306 18.80 17.45 21.08
N GLU A 307 19.48 16.28 21.08
CA GLU A 307 20.91 16.20 20.69
C GLU A 307 21.16 15.63 19.29
N THR A 308 20.26 14.79 18.76
CA THR A 308 20.53 14.03 17.51
C THR A 308 19.52 14.27 16.40
N ALA A 309 18.22 14.25 16.63
CA ALA A 309 17.27 14.38 15.51
C ALA A 309 16.84 15.83 15.26
N TYR A 310 16.78 16.67 16.29
CA TYR A 310 16.35 18.05 16.21
C TYR A 310 17.28 18.92 17.06
N ASN A 311 18.21 19.64 16.44
CA ASN A 311 18.97 20.70 17.07
C ASN A 311 18.00 21.81 17.50
N LEU A 312 17.53 21.72 18.74
CA LEU A 312 16.69 22.74 19.36
C LEU A 312 17.64 23.85 19.83
N SER A 313 18.04 24.73 18.90
CA SER A 313 18.89 25.86 19.27
C SER A 313 18.01 26.97 19.81
N ASP A 314 17.71 26.90 21.12
CA ASP A 314 17.56 28.02 22.05
C ASP A 314 17.34 27.46 23.49
N TYR A 315 18.29 27.78 24.38
CA TYR A 315 18.34 27.54 25.82
C TYR A 315 18.28 26.09 26.33
N ALA A 316 19.45 25.44 26.38
CA ALA A 316 19.76 24.44 27.40
C ALA A 316 20.93 24.95 28.26
N THR A 317 20.64 25.62 29.36
CA THR A 317 21.36 25.28 30.60
C THR A 317 20.37 24.49 31.45
N PRO A 318 20.71 23.27 31.89
CA PRO A 318 19.92 22.59 32.91
C PRO A 318 19.90 23.51 34.14
N ASP A 319 18.71 23.74 34.71
CA ASP A 319 18.61 24.31 36.04
C ASP A 319 19.06 23.23 37.05
N PRO A 320 20.16 23.43 37.80
CA PRO A 320 20.53 22.54 38.88
C PRO A 320 19.68 22.89 40.10
N SER A 321 18.47 22.35 40.19
CA SER A 321 17.70 22.31 41.44
C SER A 321 17.40 20.88 41.88
#